data_AF-A0A1N6GSN3-F1
#
_entry.id   AF-A0A1N6GSN3-F1
#
_cell.length_a   1.000
_cell.length_b   1.000
_cell.length_c   1.000
_cell.angle_alpha   90.00
_cell.angle_beta   90.00
_cell.angle_gamma   90.00
#
_symmetry.space_group_name_H-M   'P 1'
#
loop_
_entity.id
_entity.type
_entity.pdbx_description
1 polymer ?
#
loop_
_entity_poly.entity_id
_entity_poly.type
_entity_poly.pdbx_seq_one_letter_code
_entity_poly.pdbx_strand_id
1 'polypeptide(L)' 'MALIILAHPKFERSVANKTVANELRNSSTDIEIRDIHDLYPDYKIDVKAEQDALLRHQTIVFQYPFYWYNMPGILCL' A
#
# COMPACT_ATOMS: atom_id res chain seq x y z
N MET A 1 -9.26 1.92 12.97
CA MET A 1 -8.11 1.32 12.28
C MET A 1 -7.89 1.99 10.93
N ALA A 2 -6.63 2.27 10.57
CA ALA A 2 -6.28 2.81 9.24
C ALA A 2 -5.74 1.71 8.32
N LEU A 3 -6.02 1.82 7.03
CA LEU A 3 -5.49 0.94 5.98
C LEU A 3 -4.47 1.70 5.15
N ILE A 4 -3.29 1.11 4.99
CA ILE A 4 -2.22 1.63 4.15
C ILE A 4 -2.08 0.75 2.93
N ILE A 5 -2.44 1.29 1.77
CA ILE A 5 -2.18 0.69 0.47
C ILE A 5 -0.79 1.14 0.02
N LEU A 6 0.19 0.25 0.17
CA LEU A 6 1.57 0.47 -0.22
C LEU A 6 1.74 0.00 -1.67
N ALA A 7 2.06 0.93 -2.56
CA ALA A 7 2.34 0.64 -3.96
C ALA A 7 3.76 1.10 -4.30
N HIS A 8 4.74 0.20 -4.14
CA HIS A 8 6.12 0.46 -4.53
C HIS A 8 6.70 -0.69 -5.37
N PRO A 9 6.94 -0.53 -6.70
CA PRO A 9 7.31 -1.64 -7.59
C PRO A 9 8.56 -2.42 -7.19
N LYS A 10 9.50 -1.78 -6.50
CA LYS A 10 10.70 -2.41 -5.92
C LYS A 10 10.85 -2.04 -4.45
N PHE A 11 9.85 -2.40 -3.64
CA PHE A 11 9.80 -2.01 -2.22
C PHE A 11 11.09 -2.35 -1.46
N GLU A 12 11.69 -3.51 -1.72
CA GLU A 12 12.94 -3.93 -1.07
C GLU A 12 14.13 -2.98 -1.28
N ARG A 13 14.15 -2.27 -2.41
CA ARG A 13 15.19 -1.27 -2.73
C ARG A 13 14.81 0.15 -2.32
N SER A 14 13.60 0.34 -1.78
CA SER A 14 13.15 1.65 -1.33
C SER A 14 13.85 2.03 -0.03
N VAL A 15 14.28 3.29 0.08
CA VAL A 15 14.80 3.84 1.34
C VAL A 15 13.65 4.47 2.12
N ALA A 16 13.06 5.55 1.61
CA ALA A 16 12.03 6.31 2.32
C ALA A 16 10.76 5.49 2.63
N ASN A 17 10.17 4.81 1.63
CA ASN A 17 8.93 4.06 1.86
C ASN A 17 9.14 2.87 2.80
N LYS A 18 10.31 2.23 2.74
CA LYS A 18 10.67 1.12 3.62
C LYS A 18 10.85 1.58 5.05
N THR A 19 11.53 2.72 5.27
CA THR A 19 11.64 3.32 6.60
C THR A 19 10.26 3.64 7.17
N VAL A 20 9.41 4.36 6.43
CA VAL A 20 8.06 4.71 6.90
C VAL A 20 7.22 3.47 7.22
N ALA A 21 7.19 2.48 6.33
CA ALA A 21 6.43 1.25 6.55
C ALA A 21 6.95 0.44 7.76
N ASN A 22 8.26 0.41 7.98
CA ASN A 22 8.84 -0.29 9.13
C ASN A 22 8.54 0.42 10.46
N GLU A 23 8.64 1.75 10.51
CA GLU A 23 8.26 2.52 11.69
C GLU A 23 6.77 2.33 12.03
N LEU A 24 5.92 2.30 11.00
CA LEU A 24 4.49 2.06 11.15
C LEU A 24 4.21 0.65 11.71
N ARG A 25 4.86 -0.39 11.17
CA ARG A 25 4.76 -1.78 11.69
C ARG A 25 5.21 -1.91 13.15
N ASN A 26 6.20 -1.12 13.55
CA ASN A 26 6.72 -1.10 14.91
C ASN A 26 5.93 -0.19 15.85
N SER A 27 4.99 0.61 15.32
CA SER A 27 4.16 1.49 16.12
C SER A 27 3.06 0.71 16.83
N SER A 28 2.63 1.19 18.00
CA SER A 28 1.45 0.66 18.71
C SER A 28 0.12 1.08 18.05
N THR A 29 0.16 1.66 16.86
CA THR A 29 -1.01 2.15 16.15
C THR A 29 -1.71 0.97 15.49
N ASP A 30 -3.03 0.92 15.64
CA ASP A 30 -3.87 -0.07 14.97
C ASP A 30 -3.99 0.24 13.47
N ILE A 31 -3.15 -0.41 12.67
CA ILE A 31 -3.03 -0.23 11.21
C ILE A 31 -2.90 -1.57 10.46
N GLU A 32 -3.52 -1.65 9.28
CA GLU A 32 -3.29 -2.72 8.31
C GLU A 32 -2.44 -2.16 7.16
N ILE A 33 -1.37 -2.87 6.76
CA ILE A 33 -0.54 -2.50 5.61
C ILE A 33 -0.68 -3.59 4.54
N ARG A 34 -1.11 -3.20 3.34
CA ARG A 34 -1.23 -4.07 2.17
C ARG A 34 -0.23 -3.62 1.10
N ASP A 35 0.80 -4.42 0.84
CA ASP A 35 1.71 -4.20 -0.29
C ASP A 35 1.06 -4.76 -1.57
N ILE A 36 0.52 -3.87 -2.38
CA ILE A 36 -0.28 -4.26 -3.55
C ILE A 36 0.58 -4.84 -4.68
N HIS A 37 1.87 -4.51 -4.73
CA HIS A 37 2.79 -5.08 -5.71
C HIS A 37 3.23 -6.50 -5.33
N ASP A 38 3.33 -6.79 -4.03
CA ASP A 38 3.60 -8.15 -3.53
C ASP A 38 2.37 -9.06 -3.64
N LEU A 39 1.17 -8.52 -3.35
CA LEU A 39 -0.10 -9.26 -3.47
C LEU A 39 -0.47 -9.58 -4.91
N TYR A 40 -0.23 -8.66 -5.85
CA TYR A 40 -0.64 -8.78 -7.25
C TYR A 40 0.52 -8.51 -8.21
N PRO A 41 1.57 -9.37 -8.23
CA PRO A 41 2.71 -9.19 -9.12
C PRO A 41 2.32 -9.32 -10.61
N ASP A 42 1.20 -10.00 -10.90
CA ASP A 42 0.63 -10.17 -12.24
C ASP A 42 -0.46 -9.15 -12.58
N TYR A 43 -0.66 -8.14 -11.72
CA TYR A 43 -1.66 -7.07 -11.87
C TYR A 43 -3.12 -7.56 -11.92
N LYS A 44 -3.41 -8.79 -11.49
CA LYS A 44 -4.78 -9.28 -11.35
C LYS A 44 -5.30 -8.99 -9.95
N ILE A 45 -5.80 -7.78 -9.75
CA ILE A 45 -6.33 -7.34 -8.45
C ILE A 45 -7.61 -8.12 -8.11
N ASP A 46 -7.64 -8.71 -6.92
CA ASP A 46 -8.87 -9.26 -6.34
C ASP A 46 -9.73 -8.11 -5.81
N VAL A 47 -10.64 -7.65 -6.65
CA VAL A 47 -11.54 -6.54 -6.37
C VAL A 47 -12.35 -6.77 -5.08
N LYS A 48 -12.80 -8.00 -4.83
CA LYS A 48 -13.66 -8.28 -3.67
C LYS A 48 -12.85 -8.22 -2.38
N ALA A 49 -11.65 -8.81 -2.38
CA ALA A 49 -10.76 -8.76 -1.23
C ALA A 49 -10.37 -7.31 -0.86
N GLU A 50 -10.05 -6.48 -1.85
CA GLU A 50 -9.69 -5.08 -1.60
C GLU A 50 -10.90 -4.26 -1.16
N GLN A 51 -12.09 -4.43 -1.75
CA GLN A 51 -13.31 -3.77 -1.29
C GLN A 51 -13.64 -4.12 0.17
N ASP A 52 -13.54 -5.40 0.54
CA ASP A 52 -13.79 -5.84 1.91
C ASP A 52 -12.71 -5.28 2.86
N ALA A 53 -11.46 -5.12 2.41
CA ALA A 53 -10.43 -4.43 3.19
C ALA A 53 -10.75 -2.95 3.39
N LEU A 54 -11.13 -2.23 2.33
CA LEU A 54 -11.49 -0.81 2.41
C LEU A 54 -12.67 -0.58 3.37
N LEU A 55 -13.69 -1.44 3.34
CA LEU A 55 -14.88 -1.33 4.20
C LEU A 55 -14.62 -1.57 5.69
N ARG A 56 -13.56 -2.31 6.04
CA ARG A 56 -13.17 -2.58 7.44
C ARG A 56 -12.48 -1.39 8.12
N HIS A 57 -12.05 -0.38 7.36
CA HIS A 57 -11.21 0.70 7.86
C HIS A 57 -11.88 2.07 7.69
N GLN A 58 -11.55 3.00 8.58
CA GLN A 58 -12.11 4.37 8.55
C GLN A 58 -11.23 5.34 7.78
N THR A 59 -9.92 5.09 7.79
CA THR A 59 -8.91 5.93 7.14
C THR A 59 -8.16 5.10 6.13
N ILE A 60 -8.01 5.63 4.92
CA ILE A 60 -7.30 4.96 3.83
C ILE A 60 -6.15 5.86 3.40
N VAL A 61 -4.94 5.30 3.40
CA VAL A 61 -3.71 6.00 3.05
C VAL A 61 -3.08 5.30 1.85
N PHE A 62 -2.86 6.04 0.77
CA PHE A 62 -2.07 5.56 -0.36
C PHE A 62 -0.62 5.99 -0.15
N GLN A 63 0.26 5.01 -0.01
CA GLN A 63 1.69 5.23 0.16
C GLN A 63 2.42 4.73 -1.09
N TYR A 64 3.05 5.63 -1.83
CA TYR A 64 3.74 5.30 -3.06
C TYR A 64 4.90 6.28 -3.34
N PRO A 65 5.91 5.86 -4.12
CA PRO A 65 6.90 6.80 -4.64
C PRO A 65 6.26 7.67 -5.72
N PHE A 66 6.54 8.96 -5.68
CA PHE A 66 6.04 9.91 -6.67
C PHE A 66 6.78 9.73 -8.01
N TYR A 67 6.09 9.20 -9.02
CA TYR A 67 6.65 8.91 -10.35
C TYR A 67 5.92 9.71 -11.42
N TRP A 68 6.67 10.46 -12.25
CA TRP A 68 6.11 11.20 -13.38
C TRP A 68 4.91 12.09 -13.03
N TYR A 69 5.02 12.81 -11.90
CA TYR A 69 3.95 13.65 -11.38
C TYR A 69 2.65 12.90 -11.03
N ASN A 70 2.74 11.58 -10.85
CA ASN A 70 1.59 10.71 -10.64
C ASN A 70 1.92 9.52 -9.69
N MET A 71 0.93 8.69 -9.45
CA MET A 71 1.04 7.43 -8.74
C MET A 71 1.52 6.28 -9.67
N PRO A 72 2.07 5.20 -9.12
CA PRO A 72 2.41 4.00 -9.88
C PRO A 72 1.21 3.41 -10.62
N GLY A 73 1.46 2.80 -11.78
CA GLY A 73 0.41 2.31 -12.68
C GLY A 73 -0.61 1.39 -12.00
N ILE A 74 -0.19 0.53 -11.06
CA ILE A 74 -1.08 -0.41 -10.36
C ILE A 74 -2.22 0.27 -9.58
N LEU A 75 -2.09 1.56 -9.24
CA LEU A 75 -3.12 2.34 -8.55
C LEU A 75 -4.08 3.09 -9.51
N CYS A 76 -3.72 3.20 -10.79
CA CYS A 76 -4.50 3.89 -11.83
C CYS A 76 -5.18 2.94 -12.81
N LEU A 77 -5.06 1.61 -12.60
CA LEU A 77 -5.69 0.60 -13.44
C LEU A 77 -7.21 0.55 -13.29
#